data_AF-A0A9E2ZY78-F1
#
_entry.id   AF-A0A9E2ZY78-F1
#
_cell.length_a   1.000
_cell.length_b   1.000
_cell.length_c   1.000
_cell.angle_alpha   90.00
_cell.angle_beta   90.00
_cell.angle_gamma   90.00
#
_symmetry.space_group_name_H-M   'P 1'
#
loop_
_entity.id
_entity.type
_entity.pdbx_description
1 polymer ?
#
loop_
_entity_poly.entity_id
_entity_poly.type
_entity_poly.pdbx_seq_one_letter_code
_entity_poly.pdbx_strand_id
1 'polypeptide(L)' 'VQEVRGLGVVGAQPLLQPGESYEYTSGASIATPVGTMKGSYQMVAEDGTRFEAPIPEFTLSVPRVLH' A
#
# COMPACT_ATOMS: atom_id res chain seq x y z
N VAL A 1 8.14 7.43 -13.17
CA VAL A 1 7.15 7.04 -12.14
C VAL A 1 6.33 5.90 -12.70
N GLN A 2 6.09 4.85 -11.92
CA GLN A 2 5.20 3.75 -12.29
C GLN A 2 3.96 3.82 -11.40
N GLU A 3 2.78 3.68 -11.98
CA GLU A 3 1.51 3.67 -11.26
C GLU A 3 0.88 2.28 -11.32
N VAL A 4 0.41 1.80 -10.18
CA VAL A 4 -0.36 0.56 -10.07
C VAL A 4 -1.72 0.90 -9.48
N ARG A 5 -2.79 0.45 -10.13
CA ARG A 5 -4.16 0.59 -9.67
C ARG A 5 -4.86 -0.76 -9.82
N GLY A 6 -5.56 -1.18 -8.78
CA GLY A 6 -6.22 -2.48 -8.75
C GLY A 6 -7.26 -2.55 -7.64
N LEU A 7 -8.13 -3.55 -7.73
CA LEU A 7 -9.14 -3.79 -6.71
C LEU A 7 -8.55 -4.61 -5.57
N GLY A 8 -8.70 -4.10 -4.35
CA GLY A 8 -8.24 -4.77 -3.13
C GLY A 8 -6.71 -4.88 -3.03
N VAL A 9 -6.28 -5.75 -2.11
CA VAL A 9 -4.87 -6.07 -1.85
C VAL A 9 -4.70 -7.58 -1.95
N VAL A 10 -3.70 -8.05 -2.71
CA VAL A 10 -3.43 -9.48 -2.94
C VAL A 10 -4.67 -10.32 -3.34
N GLY A 11 -5.64 -9.70 -4.03
CA GLY A 11 -6.89 -10.34 -4.45
C GLY A 11 -8.02 -10.34 -3.40
N ALA A 12 -7.79 -9.71 -2.24
CA ALA A 12 -8.75 -9.61 -1.15
C ALA A 12 -9.25 -8.17 -0.91
N GLN A 13 -10.47 -8.03 -0.42
CA GLN A 13 -11.06 -6.78 0.07
C GLN A 13 -11.53 -7.01 1.51
N PRO A 14 -10.63 -6.89 2.52
CA PRO A 14 -10.97 -7.19 3.89
C PRO A 14 -11.94 -6.15 4.46
N LEU A 15 -12.96 -6.61 5.17
CA LEU A 15 -13.77 -5.79 6.07
C LEU A 15 -13.14 -5.84 7.46
N LEU A 16 -12.78 -4.68 8.01
CA LEU A 16 -12.12 -4.57 9.32
C LEU A 16 -13.07 -3.99 10.34
N GLN A 17 -13.29 -4.70 11.44
CA GLN A 17 -13.98 -4.15 12.60
C GLN A 17 -13.06 -3.21 13.40
N PRO A 18 -13.60 -2.33 14.25
CA PRO A 18 -12.80 -1.46 15.09
C PRO A 18 -11.78 -2.25 15.92
N GLY A 19 -10.49 -1.92 15.75
CA GLY A 19 -9.38 -2.58 16.44
C GLY A 19 -8.78 -3.78 15.71
N GLU A 20 -9.37 -4.23 14.59
CA GLU A 20 -8.80 -5.27 13.76
C GLU A 20 -7.73 -4.73 12.80
N SER A 21 -6.80 -5.61 12.44
CA SER A 21 -5.71 -5.32 11.50
C SER A 21 -5.63 -6.40 10.44
N TYR A 22 -5.30 -6.00 9.21
CA TYR A 22 -4.98 -6.91 8.13
C TYR A 22 -3.59 -6.62 7.59
N GLU A 23 -2.76 -7.66 7.56
CA GLU A 23 -1.37 -7.58 7.10
C GLU A 23 -1.19 -8.46 5.88
N TYR A 24 -0.45 -7.95 4.89
CA TYR A 24 -0.12 -8.70 3.69
C TYR A 24 1.27 -8.32 3.19
N THR A 25 1.86 -9.19 2.38
CA THR A 25 3.15 -8.93 1.72
C THR A 25 2.96 -8.97 0.20
N SER A 26 3.55 -7.99 -0.49
CA SER A 26 3.61 -7.92 -1.95
C SER A 26 5.02 -7.53 -2.41
N GLY A 27 5.32 -7.68 -3.70
CA GLY A 27 6.59 -7.29 -4.30
C GLY A 27 6.45 -6.18 -5.33
N ALA A 28 7.49 -5.37 -5.48
CA ALA A 28 7.63 -4.39 -6.55
C ALA A 28 9.04 -4.46 -7.14
N SER A 29 9.15 -4.46 -8.47
CA SER A 29 10.43 -4.41 -9.19
C SER A 29 10.75 -2.97 -9.56
N ILE A 30 11.87 -2.44 -9.07
CA ILE A 30 12.36 -1.10 -9.41
C ILE A 30 13.70 -1.20 -10.16
N ALA A 31 13.93 -0.29 -11.11
CA ALA A 31 15.14 -0.31 -11.94
C ALA A 31 16.40 0.21 -11.21
N THR A 32 16.24 0.87 -10.07
CA THR A 32 17.31 1.49 -9.29
C THR A 32 17.50 0.80 -7.94
N PRO A 33 18.71 0.81 -7.35
CA PRO A 33 18.96 0.23 -6.02
C PRO A 33 18.22 0.94 -4.87
N VAL A 34 17.76 2.18 -5.10
CA VAL A 34 16.98 2.98 -4.17
C VAL A 34 15.82 3.62 -4.92
N GLY A 35 14.63 3.62 -4.32
CA GLY A 35 13.43 4.27 -4.82
C GLY A 35 12.45 4.58 -3.69
N THR A 36 11.30 5.17 -4.03
CA THR A 36 10.23 5.45 -3.07
C THR A 36 8.89 4.89 -3.57
N MET A 37 8.01 4.58 -2.63
CA MET A 37 6.61 4.20 -2.88
C MET A 37 5.69 5.08 -2.06
N LYS A 38 4.55 5.45 -2.65
CA LYS A 38 3.45 6.17 -2.01
C LYS A 38 2.14 5.80 -2.68
N GLY A 39 1.01 6.04 -2.01
CA GLY A 39 -0.29 5.75 -2.60
C GLY A 39 -1.45 6.07 -1.66
N SER A 40 -2.61 5.51 -1.96
CA SER A 40 -3.77 5.50 -1.08
C SER A 40 -4.61 4.24 -1.33
N TYR A 41 -5.34 3.82 -0.31
CA TYR A 41 -6.43 2.87 -0.45
C TYR A 41 -7.75 3.61 -0.57
N GLN A 42 -8.62 3.14 -1.47
CA GLN A 42 -10.02 3.54 -1.46
C GLN A 42 -10.79 2.61 -0.53
N MET A 43 -11.39 3.19 0.49
CA MET A 43 -12.11 2.49 1.55
C MET A 43 -13.59 2.84 1.50
N VAL A 44 -14.41 1.93 2.01
CA VAL A 44 -15.85 2.12 2.19
C VAL A 44 -16.17 1.76 3.63
N ALA A 45 -16.74 2.71 4.38
CA ALA A 45 -17.25 2.48 5.73
C ALA A 45 -18.57 1.70 5.68
N GLU A 46 -19.00 1.15 6.83
CA GLU A 46 -20.22 0.33 6.92
C GLU A 46 -21.50 1.09 6.51
N ASP A 47 -21.51 2.41 6.68
CA ASP A 47 -22.58 3.32 6.25
C ASP A 47 -22.56 3.64 4.74
N GLY A 48 -21.60 3.08 4.00
CA GLY A 48 -21.37 3.32 2.58
C GLY A 48 -20.52 4.56 2.27
N THR A 49 -20.07 5.30 3.29
CA THR A 49 -19.20 6.47 3.11
C THR A 49 -17.87 6.04 2.51
N ARG A 50 -17.49 6.68 1.40
CA ARG A 50 -16.20 6.43 0.74
C ARG A 50 -15.16 7.39 1.26
N PHE A 51 -13.98 6.88 1.56
CA PHE A 51 -12.86 7.70 1.98
C PHE A 51 -11.54 7.13 1.47
N GLU A 52 -10.50 7.96 1.45
CA GLU A 52 -9.14 7.52 1.12
C GLU A 52 -8.31 7.35 2.39
N ALA A 53 -7.59 6.24 2.47
CA ALA A 53 -6.56 6.02 3.47
C ALA A 53 -5.18 6.22 2.81
N PRO A 54 -4.48 7.34 3.07
CA PRO A 54 -3.19 7.62 2.43
C PRO A 54 -2.10 6.67 2.95
N ILE A 55 -1.25 6.22 2.04
CA ILE A 55 -0.01 5.50 2.34
C ILE A 55 1.13 6.53 2.23
N PRO A 56 1.75 6.93 3.36
CA PRO A 56 2.87 7.86 3.34
C PRO A 56 4.02 7.35 2.47
N GLU A 57 4.81 8.28 1.96
CA GLU A 57 5.97 7.90 1.15
C GLU A 57 7.01 7.15 2.01
N PHE A 58 7.48 5.99 1.51
CA PHE A 58 8.52 5.20 2.16
C PHE A 58 9.59 4.74 1.15
N THR A 59 10.80 4.49 1.63
CA THR A 59 11.95 4.12 0.80
C THR A 59 12.04 2.61 0.58
N LEU A 60 12.23 2.22 -0.67
CA LEU A 60 12.72 0.91 -1.05
C LEU A 60 14.23 1.00 -1.25
N SER A 61 15.01 0.21 -0.52
CA SER A 61 16.47 0.19 -0.69
C SER A 61 17.01 -1.23 -0.58
N VAL A 62 18.03 -1.52 -1.38
CA VAL A 62 18.84 -2.73 -1.20
C VAL A 62 19.67 -2.56 0.08
N PRO A 63 19.70 -3.57 0.98
CA PRO A 63 20.52 -3.51 2.19
C PRO A 63 21.99 -3.20 1.82
N ARG A 64 22.62 -2.25 2.55
CA ARG A 64 24.02 -1.80 2.40
C ARG A 64 24.33 -0.78 1.28
N VAL A 65 23.34 -0.06 0.76
CA VAL A 65 23.58 1.03 -0.22
C VAL A 65 23.59 2.43 0.43
N LEU A 66 22.99 2.59 1.61
CA LEU A 66 22.98 3.85 2.37
C LEU A 66 23.97 3.76 3.53
N HIS A 67 25.03 4.57 3.48
CA HIS A 67 26.02 4.80 4.54
C HIS A 67 25.74 6.12 5.24
#